data_AF-A0A3D3NG20-F1
#
_entry.id   AF-A0A3D3NG20-F1
#
_cell.length_a   1.000
_cell.length_b   1.000
_cell.length_c   1.000
_cell.angle_alpha   90.00
_cell.angle_beta   90.00
_cell.angle_gamma   90.00
#
_symmetry.space_group_name_H-M   'P 1'
#
loop_
_entity.id
_entity.type
_entity.pdbx_description
1 polymer ?
#
loop_
_entity_poly.entity_id
_entity_poly.type
_entity_poly.pdbx_seq_one_letter_code
_entity_poly.pdbx_strand_id
1 'polypeptide(L)'
;PLRLRGDAFLIVVADGNGEVDEHPNEANNVLAAPFTIDPLPFADLVTSDIVAPSQAVHGASIEVRYRVANLGSAGIRGEADAIDSWTDSIWLARDQRRPGAFKGDILLGTFEH
;
A
#
# COMPACT_ATOMS: atom_id res chain seq x y z
N PRO A 1 -2.02 7.81 10.61
CA PRO A 1 -1.31 6.51 10.70
C PRO A 1 -1.43 5.75 9.38
N LEU A 2 -0.45 4.89 9.09
CA LEU A 2 -0.35 4.29 7.76
C LEU A 2 -1.35 3.15 7.52
N ARG A 3 -1.72 2.42 8.58
CA ARG A 3 -2.65 1.27 8.51
C ARG A 3 -3.96 1.44 9.28
N LEU A 4 -4.02 2.39 10.20
CA LEU A 4 -5.20 2.67 11.02
C LEU A 4 -5.74 4.03 10.60
N ARG A 5 -6.97 4.05 10.06
CA ARG A 5 -7.70 5.24 9.63
C ARG A 5 -9.18 5.03 9.89
N GLY A 6 -9.90 6.13 10.11
CA GLY A 6 -11.32 6.12 10.43
C GLY A 6 -11.61 6.14 11.93
N ASP A 7 -12.81 5.71 12.30
CA ASP A 7 -13.31 5.85 13.66
C ASP A 7 -12.61 4.90 14.63
N ALA A 8 -12.22 5.44 15.78
CA ALA A 8 -11.55 4.73 16.85
C ALA A 8 -12.06 5.20 18.21
N PHE A 9 -11.70 4.46 19.26
CA PHE A 9 -12.01 4.80 20.64
C PHE A 9 -10.73 4.89 21.46
N LEU A 10 -10.59 5.97 22.23
CA LEU A 10 -9.67 6.00 23.35
C LEU A 10 -10.39 5.37 24.53
N ILE A 11 -9.90 4.23 25.00
CA ILE A 11 -10.47 3.51 26.13
C ILE A 11 -9.57 3.74 27.35
N VAL A 12 -10.17 4.24 28.43
CA VAL A 12 -9.54 4.37 29.74
C VAL A 12 -10.26 3.46 30.70
N VAL A 13 -9.49 2.65 31.44
CA VAL A 13 -10.01 1.76 32.48
C VAL A 13 -9.35 2.15 33.80
N ALA A 14 -10.13 2.70 34.73
CA ALA A 14 -9.72 2.89 36.12
C ALA A 14 -9.69 1.52 36.82
N ASP A 15 -8.76 1.34 37.76
CA ASP A 15 -8.51 0.06 38.43
C ASP A 15 -8.66 -1.19 37.53
N GLY A 16 -7.99 -1.19 36.38
CA GLY A 16 -8.18 -2.24 35.37
C GLY A 16 -7.81 -3.67 35.84
N ASN A 17 -7.16 -3.80 36.99
CA ASN A 17 -6.80 -5.08 37.61
C ASN A 17 -7.69 -5.44 38.81
N GLY A 18 -8.59 -4.55 39.25
CA GLY A 18 -9.48 -4.77 40.41
C GLY A 18 -8.72 -4.87 41.74
N GLU A 19 -7.65 -4.09 41.91
CA GLU A 19 -6.80 -4.12 43.10
C GLU A 19 -7.31 -3.20 44.23
N VAL A 20 -8.29 -2.36 43.95
CA VAL A 20 -8.86 -1.39 44.90
C VAL A 20 -10.36 -1.66 45.05
N ASP A 21 -10.85 -1.78 46.29
CA ASP A 21 -12.30 -1.84 46.53
C ASP A 21 -12.91 -0.45 46.34
N GLU A 22 -13.70 -0.29 45.28
CA GLU A 22 -14.34 0.97 44.90
C GLU A 22 -15.85 0.99 45.23
N HIS A 23 -16.37 0.11 46.11
CA HIS A 23 -17.80 0.01 46.41
C HIS A 23 -18.43 1.38 46.78
N PRO A 24 -19.57 1.76 46.15
CA PRO A 24 -20.42 0.99 45.24
C PRO A 24 -20.11 1.17 43.74
N ASN A 25 -19.01 1.82 43.39
CA ASN A 25 -18.71 2.32 42.04
C ASN A 25 -17.95 1.33 41.15
N GLU A 26 -17.66 0.12 41.59
CA GLU A 26 -16.93 -0.94 40.86
C GLU A 26 -17.31 -1.12 39.37
N ALA A 27 -18.56 -0.81 39.00
CA ALA A 27 -19.07 -0.96 37.64
C ALA A 27 -18.82 0.25 36.71
N ASN A 28 -18.22 1.35 37.18
CA ASN A 28 -18.08 2.60 36.42
C ASN A 28 -16.67 2.90 35.89
N ASN A 29 -15.81 1.87 35.83
CA ASN A 29 -14.38 2.03 35.60
C ASN A 29 -13.98 2.22 34.13
N VAL A 30 -14.86 1.99 33.17
CA VAL A 30 -14.55 2.10 31.74
C VAL A 30 -15.15 3.35 31.13
N LEU A 31 -14.31 4.17 30.51
CA LEU A 31 -14.71 5.28 29.65
C LEU A 31 -14.17 5.06 28.23
N ALA A 32 -15.03 5.17 27.23
CA ALA A 32 -14.64 5.15 25.81
C ALA A 32 -14.97 6.50 25.17
N ALA A 33 -13.96 7.20 24.67
CA ALA A 33 -14.09 8.46 23.95
C ALA A 33 -13.89 8.22 22.44
N PRO A 34 -14.87 8.52 21.58
CA PRO A 34 -14.70 8.38 20.14
C PRO A 34 -13.74 9.45 19.60
N PHE A 35 -12.93 9.07 18.63
CA PHE A 35 -12.12 10.00 17.85
C PHE A 35 -11.92 9.46 16.44
N THR A 36 -11.62 10.35 15.50
CA THR A 36 -11.34 9.97 14.12
C THR A 36 -9.85 10.05 13.87
N ILE A 37 -9.31 8.99 13.26
CA ILE A 37 -7.93 8.93 12.82
C ILE A 37 -7.86 9.38 11.36
N ASP A 38 -7.28 10.55 11.12
CA ASP A 38 -7.09 11.04 9.76
C ASP A 38 -6.12 10.13 8.98
N PRO A 39 -6.50 9.72 7.76
CA PRO A 39 -5.60 9.00 6.89
C PRO A 39 -4.45 9.90 6.46
N LEU A 40 -3.25 9.34 6.41
CA LEU A 40 -2.17 9.99 5.68
C LEU A 40 -2.50 9.93 4.18
N PRO A 41 -2.28 11.00 3.41
CA PRO A 41 -2.40 10.95 1.97
C PRO A 41 -1.35 9.98 1.39
N PHE A 42 -1.70 9.29 0.31
CA PHE A 42 -0.85 8.30 -0.36
C PHE A 42 -0.57 8.71 -1.81
N ALA A 43 0.54 8.21 -2.35
CA ALA A 43 0.76 8.18 -3.79
C ALA A 43 -0.21 7.18 -4.45
N ASP A 44 -0.59 7.46 -5.68
CA ASP A 44 -1.39 6.58 -6.54
C ASP A 44 -0.71 6.51 -7.91
N LEU A 45 0.18 5.53 -8.08
CA LEU A 45 0.96 5.37 -9.30
C LEU A 45 0.12 4.66 -10.37
N VAL A 46 -0.14 5.37 -11.46
CA VAL A 46 -0.95 4.88 -12.58
C VAL A 46 -0.11 4.84 -13.85
N THR A 47 -0.03 3.64 -14.44
CA THR A 47 0.61 3.42 -15.74
C THR A 47 -0.35 3.72 -16.89
N SER A 48 0.13 4.41 -17.91
CA SER A 48 -0.63 4.87 -19.07
C SER A 48 0.27 4.95 -20.33
N ASP A 49 -0.32 5.28 -21.48
CA ASP A 49 0.37 5.55 -22.74
C ASP A 49 1.36 4.45 -23.19
N ILE A 50 0.97 3.19 -23.01
CA ILE A 50 1.80 2.03 -23.32
C ILE A 50 1.89 1.85 -24.85
N VAL A 51 3.12 1.87 -25.36
CA VAL A 51 3.44 1.57 -26.76
C VAL A 51 4.51 0.49 -26.79
N ALA A 52 4.18 -0.65 -27.41
CA ALA A 52 5.08 -1.77 -27.61
C ALA A 52 4.76 -2.49 -28.93
N PRO A 53 5.72 -3.21 -29.53
CA PRO A 53 5.47 -4.03 -30.71
C PRO A 53 4.42 -5.12 -30.43
N SER A 54 3.51 -5.34 -31.38
CA SER A 54 2.56 -6.46 -31.33
C SER A 54 3.19 -7.81 -31.68
N GLN A 55 4.39 -7.78 -32.27
CA GLN A 55 5.15 -8.95 -32.69
C GLN A 55 6.64 -8.70 -32.48
N ALA A 56 7.36 -9.76 -32.14
CA ALA A 56 8.82 -9.77 -32.04
C ALA A 56 9.34 -11.15 -32.43
N VAL A 57 10.58 -11.22 -32.89
CA VAL A 57 11.26 -12.50 -33.16
C VAL A 57 12.22 -12.83 -32.02
N HIS A 58 12.51 -14.12 -31.85
CA HIS A 58 13.43 -14.57 -30.82
C HIS A 58 14.81 -13.88 -30.96
N GLY A 59 15.32 -13.35 -29.85
CA GLY A 59 16.61 -12.64 -29.80
C GLY A 59 16.56 -11.19 -30.29
N ALA A 60 15.41 -10.67 -30.73
CA ALA A 60 15.26 -9.26 -31.05
C ALA A 60 15.20 -8.40 -29.79
N SER A 61 15.76 -7.19 -29.87
CA SER A 61 15.47 -6.12 -28.91
C SER A 61 14.12 -5.50 -29.26
N ILE A 62 13.31 -5.19 -28.26
CA ILE A 62 12.05 -4.47 -28.41
C ILE A 62 12.11 -3.16 -27.66
N GLU A 63 11.42 -2.15 -28.20
CA GLU A 63 11.23 -0.89 -27.51
C GLU A 63 9.86 -0.89 -26.82
N VAL A 64 9.85 -0.60 -25.53
CA VAL A 64 8.61 -0.39 -24.77
C VAL A 64 8.64 1.02 -24.20
N ARG A 65 7.62 1.82 -24.51
CA ARG A 65 7.41 3.15 -23.96
C ARG A 65 6.12 3.15 -23.14
N TYR A 66 6.14 3.83 -22.00
CA TYR A 66 4.99 3.99 -21.14
C TYR A 66 5.18 5.22 -20.27
N ARG A 67 4.09 5.65 -19.62
CA ARG A 67 4.08 6.77 -18.68
C ARG A 67 3.57 6.30 -17.33
N VAL A 68 4.25 6.67 -16.26
CA VAL A 68 3.74 6.53 -14.88
C VAL A 68 3.44 7.93 -14.35
N ALA A 69 2.25 8.10 -13.79
CA ALA A 69 1.84 9.33 -13.13
C ALA A 69 1.42 9.03 -11.70
N ASN A 70 1.82 9.90 -10.77
CA ASN A 70 1.25 9.91 -9.43
C ASN A 70 -0.04 10.76 -9.46
N LEU A 71 -1.19 10.11 -9.36
CA LEU A 71 -2.51 10.75 -9.23
C LEU A 71 -2.93 10.93 -7.76
N GLY A 72 -2.08 10.51 -6.82
CA GLY A 72 -2.28 10.65 -5.40
C GLY A 72 -1.97 12.06 -4.92
N SER A 73 -2.36 12.35 -3.68
CA SER A 73 -2.15 13.65 -3.04
C SER A 73 -0.85 13.74 -2.23
N ALA A 74 -0.10 12.64 -2.12
CA ALA A 74 1.21 12.60 -1.49
C ALA A 74 2.30 12.11 -2.45
N GLY A 75 3.55 12.46 -2.14
CA GLY A 75 4.73 11.85 -2.77
C GLY A 75 4.83 10.35 -2.45
N ILE A 76 5.72 9.67 -3.16
CA ILE A 76 5.99 8.24 -2.96
C ILE A 76 6.45 8.05 -1.51
N ARG A 77 5.69 7.27 -0.75
CA ARG A 77 5.97 6.91 0.64
C ARG A 77 5.57 5.47 0.83
N GLY A 78 6.57 4.61 1.06
CA GLY A 78 6.33 3.24 1.47
C GLY A 78 5.93 3.15 2.95
N GLU A 79 5.90 1.92 3.46
CA GLU A 79 5.40 1.66 4.82
C GLU A 79 6.30 2.21 5.92
N ALA A 80 7.59 2.30 5.64
CA ALA A 80 8.55 3.10 6.37
C ALA A 80 8.64 4.47 5.70
N ASP A 81 8.64 5.55 6.48
CA ASP A 81 8.69 6.96 6.04
C ASP A 81 9.88 7.33 5.13
N ALA A 82 10.77 6.38 4.81
CA ALA A 82 12.00 6.55 4.05
C ALA A 82 11.98 5.95 2.63
N ILE A 83 10.89 5.31 2.19
CA ILE A 83 10.81 4.79 0.81
C ILE A 83 10.20 5.87 -0.08
N ASP A 84 11.01 6.46 -0.95
CA ASP A 84 10.63 7.50 -1.92
C ASP A 84 10.75 7.04 -3.39
N SER A 85 11.03 5.76 -3.61
CA SER A 85 11.21 5.15 -4.93
C SER A 85 10.12 4.12 -5.27
N TRP A 86 9.98 3.82 -6.56
CA TRP A 86 9.22 2.66 -7.04
C TRP A 86 9.99 1.88 -8.09
N THR A 87 9.52 0.66 -8.36
CA THR A 87 10.13 -0.22 -9.35
C THR A 87 9.08 -0.71 -10.32
N ASP A 88 9.32 -0.47 -11.61
CA ASP A 88 8.56 -1.07 -12.69
C ASP A 88 9.21 -2.38 -13.12
N SER A 89 8.38 -3.36 -13.49
CA SER A 89 8.84 -4.60 -14.11
C SER A 89 8.04 -4.87 -15.37
N ILE A 90 8.74 -5.13 -16.47
CA ILE A 90 8.14 -5.41 -17.77
C ILE A 90 8.26 -6.89 -18.05
N TRP A 91 7.13 -7.54 -18.31
CA TRP A 91 7.05 -8.99 -18.52
C TRP A 91 6.43 -9.32 -19.87
N LEU A 92 7.00 -10.32 -20.53
CA LEU A 92 6.32 -11.06 -21.58
C LEU A 92 5.50 -12.17 -20.92
N ALA A 93 4.19 -11.95 -20.80
CA ALA A 93 3.27 -12.85 -20.12
C ALA A 93 2.34 -13.57 -21.11
N ARG A 94 1.94 -14.81 -20.76
CA ARG A 94 1.04 -15.63 -21.59
C ARG A 94 -0.44 -15.35 -21.39
N ASP A 95 -0.79 -14.64 -20.33
CA ASP A 95 -2.16 -14.25 -20.00
C ASP A 95 -2.21 -12.85 -19.35
N GLN A 96 -3.42 -12.34 -19.12
CA GLN A 96 -3.66 -11.03 -18.51
C GLN A 96 -3.53 -11.02 -16.98
N ARG A 97 -3.22 -12.16 -16.36
CA ARG A 97 -3.06 -12.23 -14.90
C ARG A 97 -1.69 -11.72 -14.50
N ARG A 98 -1.48 -11.50 -13.20
CA ARG A 98 -0.18 -11.11 -12.64
C ARG A 98 0.94 -11.97 -13.26
N PRO A 99 1.95 -11.36 -13.91
CA PRO A 99 3.07 -12.08 -14.47
C PRO A 99 3.86 -12.82 -13.39
N GLY A 100 4.49 -13.93 -13.77
CA GLY A 100 5.43 -14.60 -12.88
C GLY A 100 6.23 -15.69 -13.56
N ALA A 101 7.50 -15.81 -13.19
CA ALA A 101 8.41 -16.82 -13.73
C ALA A 101 7.89 -18.25 -13.51
N PHE A 102 7.17 -18.51 -12.43
CA PHE A 102 6.52 -19.81 -12.14
C PHE A 102 5.45 -20.20 -13.18
N LYS A 103 4.90 -19.22 -13.92
CA LYS A 103 4.00 -19.44 -15.06
C LYS A 103 4.75 -19.53 -16.38
N GLY A 104 6.08 -19.53 -16.40
CA GLY A 104 6.87 -19.45 -17.63
C GLY A 104 6.76 -18.10 -18.35
N ASP A 105 6.31 -17.05 -17.64
CA ASP A 105 6.40 -15.67 -18.14
C ASP A 105 7.86 -15.19 -18.04
N ILE A 106 8.28 -14.32 -18.96
CA ILE A 106 9.68 -13.88 -19.07
C ILE A 106 9.79 -12.44 -18.59
N LEU A 107 10.64 -12.19 -17.60
CA LEU A 107 11.01 -10.83 -17.19
C LEU A 107 11.91 -10.23 -18.28
N LEU A 108 11.47 -9.12 -18.87
CA LEU A 108 12.22 -8.40 -19.89
C LEU A 108 13.12 -7.33 -19.28
N GLY A 109 12.71 -6.73 -18.17
CA GLY A 109 13.50 -5.71 -17.48
C GLY A 109 12.83 -5.18 -16.23
N THR A 110 13.64 -4.54 -15.40
CA THR A 110 13.26 -3.88 -14.16
C THR A 110 13.87 -2.48 -14.15
N PHE A 111 13.07 -1.48 -13.76
CA PHE A 111 13.46 -0.07 -13.78
C PHE A 111 13.10 0.58 -12.45
N GLU A 112 14.08 1.15 -11.77
CA GLU A 112 13.89 1.88 -10.52
C GLU A 112 13.79 3.39 -10.78
N HIS A 113 12.94 4.05 -10.01
CA HIS A 113 12.58 5.46 -10.13
C HIS A 113 12.59 6.16 -8.79
#